data_AF-A0A210VTF1-F1
#
_entry.id   AF-A0A210VTF1-F1
#
_cell.length_a   1.000
_cell.length_b   1.000
_cell.length_c   1.000
_cell.angle_alpha   90.00
_cell.angle_beta   90.00
_cell.angle_gamma   90.00
#
_symmetry.space_group_name_H-M   'P 1'
#
loop_
_entity.id
_entity.type
_entity.pdbx_description
1 polymer ?
#
loop_
_entity_poly.entity_id
_entity_poly.type
_entity_poly.pdbx_seq_one_letter_code
_entity_poly.pdbx_strand_id
1 'polypeptide(L)'
;MSMFASPRFLPRVMWVDAASCAASGALQLLAGQPLSDVTGLPLALLQSTGWFLLGYALLAAWMAARSPVPRRLIGLVVVGNLGWAAGCVALLAFGGLGLSAWGVAWVLGQALVVVVLAELQWTGLRRTRDVVGAARSVVVG
;
A
#
# COMPACT_ATOMS: atom_id res chain seq x y z
N MET A 1 26.73 4.26 -1.12
CA MET A 1 25.49 4.67 -1.82
C MET A 1 24.30 4.41 -0.90
N SER A 2 23.44 5.40 -0.66
CA SER A 2 22.25 5.21 0.19
C SER A 2 21.34 4.14 -0.43
N MET A 3 20.88 3.15 0.35
CA MET A 3 19.99 2.08 -0.11
C MET A 3 18.75 2.63 -0.86
N PHE A 4 18.26 3.79 -0.41
CA PHE A 4 17.10 4.49 -0.96
C PHE A 4 17.33 5.16 -2.33
N ALA A 5 18.59 5.40 -2.71
CA ALA A 5 18.97 6.00 -3.99
C ALA A 5 19.18 4.95 -5.10
N SER A 6 19.08 3.65 -4.76
CA SER A 6 19.23 2.58 -5.75
C SER A 6 18.10 2.63 -6.79
N PRO A 7 18.39 2.46 -8.10
CA PRO A 7 17.37 2.38 -9.14
C PRO A 7 16.34 1.26 -8.89
N ARG A 8 16.71 0.25 -8.11
CA ARG A 8 15.86 -0.91 -7.77
C ARG A 8 15.05 -0.74 -6.49
N PHE A 9 15.29 0.32 -5.70
CA PHE A 9 14.60 0.50 -4.43
C PHE A 9 13.08 0.68 -4.63
N LEU A 10 12.68 1.66 -5.45
CA LEU A 10 11.26 1.96 -5.66
C LEU A 10 10.48 0.78 -6.30
N PRO A 11 10.99 0.09 -7.35
CA PRO A 11 10.38 -1.14 -7.83
C PRO A 11 10.21 -2.24 -6.77
N ARG A 12 11.19 -2.44 -5.89
CA ARG A 12 11.10 -3.44 -4.81
C ARG A 12 10.01 -3.08 -3.81
N VAL A 13 9.91 -1.82 -3.41
CA VAL A 13 8.84 -1.37 -2.51
C VAL A 13 7.47 -1.60 -3.15
N MET A 14 7.33 -1.33 -4.45
CA MET A 14 6.07 -1.61 -5.18
C MET A 14 5.75 -3.10 -5.27
N TRP A 15 6.75 -3.97 -5.40
CA TRP A 15 6.54 -5.43 -5.33
C TRP A 15 6.11 -5.90 -3.94
N VAL A 16 6.67 -5.32 -2.88
CA VAL A 16 6.24 -5.61 -1.51
C VAL A 16 4.80 -5.16 -1.30
N ASP A 17 4.44 -3.95 -1.74
CA ASP A 17 3.07 -3.44 -1.70
C ASP A 17 2.09 -4.38 -2.43
N ALA A 18 2.43 -4.77 -3.66
CA ALA A 18 1.64 -5.72 -4.44
C ALA A 18 1.45 -7.06 -3.72
N ALA A 19 2.51 -7.61 -3.12
CA ALA A 19 2.44 -8.87 -2.38
C ALA A 19 1.57 -8.74 -1.11
N SER A 20 1.71 -7.64 -0.37
CA SER A 20 0.91 -7.35 0.83
C SER A 20 -0.58 -7.23 0.50
N CYS A 21 -0.92 -6.50 -0.58
CA CYS A 21 -2.29 -6.38 -1.06
C CYS A 21 -2.84 -7.71 -1.59
N ALA A 22 -2.05 -8.47 -2.36
CA ALA A 22 -2.47 -9.76 -2.88
C ALA A 22 -2.75 -10.76 -1.76
N ALA A 23 -1.84 -10.87 -0.78
CA ALA A 23 -2.01 -11.75 0.37
C ALA A 23 -3.25 -11.35 1.20
N SER A 24 -3.40 -10.06 1.51
CA SER A 24 -4.54 -9.56 2.28
C SER A 24 -5.86 -9.77 1.54
N GLY A 25 -5.91 -9.44 0.25
CA GLY A 25 -7.12 -9.56 -0.56
C GLY A 25 -7.53 -11.02 -0.79
N ALA A 26 -6.56 -11.90 -1.06
CA ALA A 26 -6.81 -13.33 -1.16
C ALA A 26 -7.31 -13.90 0.17
N LEU A 27 -6.71 -13.50 1.30
CA LEU A 27 -7.15 -13.93 2.62
C LEU A 27 -8.59 -13.48 2.92
N GLN A 28 -8.95 -12.24 2.59
CA GLN A 28 -10.31 -11.72 2.76
C GLN A 28 -11.34 -12.44 1.88
N LEU A 29 -10.98 -12.87 0.68
CA LEU A 29 -11.90 -13.54 -0.25
C LEU A 29 -12.02 -15.04 0.01
N LEU A 30 -10.90 -15.71 0.29
CA LEU A 30 -10.87 -17.16 0.50
C LEU A 30 -11.33 -17.55 1.91
N ALA A 31 -11.00 -16.75 2.92
CA ALA A 31 -11.37 -16.97 4.31
C ALA A 31 -12.37 -15.93 4.83
N GLY A 32 -13.16 -15.32 3.95
CA GLY A 32 -14.04 -14.19 4.30
C GLY A 32 -15.01 -14.49 5.43
N GLN A 33 -15.69 -15.65 5.40
CA GLN A 33 -16.63 -16.03 6.47
C GLN A 33 -15.92 -16.31 7.79
N PRO A 34 -14.87 -17.16 7.87
CA PRO A 34 -14.08 -17.31 9.08
C PRO A 34 -13.50 -15.99 9.63
N LEU A 35 -13.02 -15.10 8.75
CA LEU A 35 -12.54 -13.78 9.14
C LEU A 35 -13.67 -12.93 9.72
N SER A 36 -14.83 -12.91 9.08
CA SER A 36 -16.02 -12.20 9.56
C SER A 36 -16.38 -12.65 10.98
N ASP A 37 -16.42 -13.97 11.21
CA ASP A 37 -16.80 -14.56 12.49
C ASP A 37 -15.79 -14.20 13.60
N VAL A 38 -14.49 -14.22 13.29
CA VAL A 38 -13.42 -13.91 14.26
C VAL A 38 -13.28 -12.41 14.52
N THR A 39 -13.39 -11.59 13.47
CA THR A 39 -13.11 -10.14 13.54
C THR A 39 -14.32 -9.31 13.91
N GLY A 40 -15.54 -9.81 13.66
CA GLY A 40 -16.77 -9.02 13.71
C GLY A 40 -16.92 -8.04 12.54
N LEU A 41 -16.05 -8.09 11.53
CA LEU A 41 -16.20 -7.29 10.32
C LEU A 41 -17.30 -7.87 9.43
N PRO A 42 -18.18 -7.05 8.83
CA PRO A 42 -19.16 -7.55 7.88
C PRO A 42 -18.51 -8.30 6.71
N LEU A 43 -19.02 -9.49 6.37
CA LEU A 43 -18.52 -10.27 5.23
C LEU A 43 -18.47 -9.46 3.93
N ALA A 44 -19.50 -8.67 3.66
CA ALA A 44 -19.56 -7.83 2.45
C ALA A 44 -18.44 -6.78 2.41
N LEU A 45 -18.05 -6.25 3.58
CA LEU A 45 -16.90 -5.34 3.67
C LEU A 45 -15.61 -6.09 3.33
N LEU A 46 -15.38 -7.25 3.92
CA LEU A 46 -14.20 -8.07 3.63
C LEU A 46 -14.12 -8.45 2.14
N GLN A 47 -15.22 -8.85 1.53
CA GLN A 47 -15.25 -9.22 0.10
C GLN A 47 -14.99 -8.02 -0.80
N SER A 48 -15.61 -6.87 -0.53
CA SER A 48 -15.42 -5.65 -1.31
C SER A 48 -14.00 -5.12 -1.21
N THR A 49 -13.43 -5.06 0.00
CA THR A 49 -12.02 -4.68 0.19
C THR A 49 -11.09 -5.73 -0.40
N GLY A 50 -11.45 -7.00 -0.38
CA GLY A 50 -10.63 -8.08 -0.92
C GLY A 50 -10.46 -7.97 -2.43
N TRP A 51 -11.55 -7.76 -3.15
CA TRP A 51 -11.51 -7.51 -4.60
C TRP A 51 -10.76 -6.23 -4.94
N PHE A 52 -10.98 -5.15 -4.18
CA PHE A 52 -10.23 -3.91 -4.35
C PHE A 52 -8.72 -4.14 -4.18
N LEU A 53 -8.30 -4.85 -3.13
CA LEU A 53 -6.90 -5.13 -2.85
C LEU A 53 -6.24 -5.99 -3.94
N LEU A 54 -6.95 -6.97 -4.50
CA LEU A 54 -6.43 -7.75 -5.62
C LEU A 54 -6.26 -6.89 -6.87
N GLY A 55 -7.24 -6.03 -7.20
CA GLY A 55 -7.11 -5.08 -8.30
C GLY A 55 -5.95 -4.10 -8.11
N TYR A 56 -5.80 -3.59 -6.89
CA TYR A 56 -4.68 -2.72 -6.52
C TYR A 56 -3.33 -3.43 -6.61
N ALA A 57 -3.24 -4.68 -6.14
CA ALA A 57 -2.03 -5.50 -6.22
C ALA A 57 -1.56 -5.68 -7.67
N LEU A 58 -2.49 -5.91 -8.60
CA LEU A 58 -2.17 -6.00 -10.03
C LEU A 58 -1.62 -4.69 -10.58
N LEU A 59 -2.23 -3.55 -10.20
CA LEU A 59 -1.74 -2.23 -10.59
C LEU A 59 -0.34 -1.95 -10.01
N ALA A 60 -0.11 -2.28 -8.74
CA ALA A 60 1.18 -2.13 -8.07
C ALA A 60 2.27 -3.01 -8.70
N ALA A 61 1.97 -4.29 -8.98
CA ALA A 61 2.87 -5.20 -9.67
C ALA A 61 3.20 -4.72 -11.09
N TRP A 62 2.20 -4.21 -11.82
CA TRP A 62 2.40 -3.61 -13.13
C TRP A 62 3.33 -2.39 -13.04
N MET A 63 3.16 -1.49 -12.07
CA MET A 63 4.06 -0.35 -11.86
C MET A 63 5.48 -0.80 -11.52
N ALA A 64 5.62 -1.85 -10.71
CA ALA A 64 6.91 -2.42 -10.30
C ALA A 64 7.69 -3.05 -11.48
N ALA A 65 6.98 -3.59 -12.47
CA ALA A 65 7.57 -4.23 -13.64
C ALA A 65 8.02 -3.23 -14.74
N ARG A 66 7.69 -1.94 -14.62
CA ARG A 66 8.00 -0.93 -15.64
C ARG A 66 9.42 -0.37 -15.51
N SER A 67 10.07 -0.17 -16.66
CA SER A 67 11.32 0.58 -16.79
C SER A 67 11.18 1.59 -17.95
N PRO A 68 11.21 2.91 -17.70
CA PRO A 68 11.35 3.56 -16.39
C PRO A 68 10.07 3.47 -15.54
N VAL A 69 10.25 3.57 -14.22
CA VAL A 69 9.16 3.48 -13.24
C VAL A 69 8.20 4.68 -13.35
N PRO A 70 6.87 4.48 -13.37
CA PRO A 70 5.89 5.56 -13.54
C PRO A 70 5.71 6.38 -12.25
N ARG A 71 6.62 7.32 -12.02
CA ARG A 71 6.71 8.13 -10.78
C ARG A 71 5.42 8.84 -10.36
N ARG A 72 4.66 9.37 -11.32
CA ARG A 72 3.40 10.08 -11.03
C ARG A 72 2.35 9.12 -10.45
N LEU A 73 2.27 7.91 -11.00
CA LEU A 73 1.35 6.89 -10.50
C LEU A 73 1.75 6.42 -9.11
N ILE A 74 3.04 6.25 -8.83
CA ILE A 74 3.50 5.92 -7.47
C ILE A 74 3.22 7.08 -6.49
N GLY A 75 3.26 8.33 -6.94
CA GLY A 75 2.77 9.45 -6.12
C GLY A 75 1.29 9.30 -5.73
N LEU A 76 0.45 8.82 -6.64
CA LEU A 76 -0.96 8.53 -6.36
C LEU A 76 -1.13 7.34 -5.41
N VAL A 77 -0.29 6.31 -5.53
CA VAL A 77 -0.24 5.14 -4.60
C VAL A 77 0.04 5.60 -3.18
N VAL A 78 1.01 6.52 -2.97
CA VAL A 78 1.28 7.10 -1.64
C VAL A 78 0.02 7.74 -1.06
N VAL A 79 -0.67 8.58 -1.85
CA VAL A 79 -1.91 9.25 -1.42
C VAL A 79 -3.02 8.23 -1.14
N GLY A 80 -3.15 7.22 -2.00
CA GLY A 80 -4.12 6.13 -1.83
C GLY A 80 -3.89 5.34 -0.53
N ASN A 81 -2.63 5.01 -0.22
CA ASN A 81 -2.26 4.32 1.01
C ASN A 81 -2.57 5.15 2.26
N LEU A 82 -2.33 6.47 2.22
CA LEU A 82 -2.73 7.38 3.30
C LEU A 82 -4.26 7.49 3.43
N GLY A 83 -4.98 7.53 2.30
CA GLY A 83 -6.44 7.48 2.28
C GLY A 83 -7.00 6.18 2.86
N TRP A 84 -6.37 5.05 2.56
CA TRP A 84 -6.73 3.74 3.14
C TRP A 84 -6.51 3.74 4.65
N ALA A 85 -5.36 4.22 5.13
CA ALA A 85 -5.09 4.36 6.56
C ALA A 85 -6.12 5.25 7.26
N ALA A 86 -6.47 6.39 6.67
CA ALA A 86 -7.53 7.25 7.17
C ALA A 86 -8.90 6.54 7.19
N GLY A 87 -9.20 5.74 6.17
CA GLY A 87 -10.39 4.88 6.12
C GLY A 87 -10.42 3.85 7.25
N CYS A 88 -9.30 3.21 7.55
CA CYS A 88 -9.17 2.30 8.70
C CYS A 88 -9.46 3.03 10.02
N VAL A 89 -8.88 4.21 10.23
CA VAL A 89 -9.12 5.03 11.43
C VAL A 89 -10.58 5.44 11.51
N ALA A 90 -11.18 5.89 10.41
CA ALA A 90 -12.59 6.28 10.35
C ALA A 90 -13.53 5.10 10.61
N LEU A 91 -13.21 3.91 10.10
CA LEU A 91 -13.96 2.68 10.37
C LEU A 91 -13.96 2.35 11.87
N LEU A 92 -12.81 2.46 12.53
CA LEU A 92 -12.68 2.19 13.97
C LEU A 92 -13.36 3.26 14.83
N ALA A 93 -13.24 4.54 14.45
CA ALA A 93 -13.77 5.65 15.21
C ALA A 93 -15.29 5.85 15.04
N PHE A 94 -15.80 5.59 13.84
CA PHE A 94 -17.16 5.97 13.44
C PHE A 94 -17.98 4.82 12.84
N GLY A 95 -17.38 3.65 12.60
CA GLY A 95 -18.07 2.54 11.94
C GLY A 95 -19.17 1.90 12.78
N GLY A 96 -19.15 2.11 14.11
CA GLY A 96 -20.15 1.53 15.02
C GLY A 96 -20.22 0.01 14.99
N LEU A 97 -19.17 -0.64 14.47
CA LEU A 97 -19.09 -2.09 14.33
C LEU A 97 -18.70 -2.71 15.67
N GLY A 98 -19.38 -3.79 16.06
CA GLY A 98 -19.03 -4.61 17.22
C GLY A 98 -17.79 -5.48 16.95
N LEU A 99 -16.67 -4.85 16.61
CA LEU A 99 -15.43 -5.54 16.29
C LEU A 99 -14.87 -6.26 17.52
N SER A 100 -14.35 -7.46 17.30
CA SER A 100 -13.54 -8.14 18.30
C SER A 100 -12.15 -7.48 18.40
N ALA A 101 -11.38 -7.84 19.44
CA ALA A 101 -9.97 -7.43 19.54
C ALA A 101 -9.17 -7.84 18.29
N TRP A 102 -9.47 -9.00 17.69
CA TRP A 102 -8.86 -9.45 16.44
C TRP A 102 -9.26 -8.59 15.25
N GLY A 103 -10.50 -8.10 15.21
CA GLY A 103 -10.94 -7.18 14.17
C GLY A 103 -10.24 -5.83 14.24
N VAL A 104 -10.09 -5.27 15.44
CA VAL A 104 -9.30 -4.04 15.64
C VAL A 104 -7.85 -4.24 15.23
N ALA A 105 -7.23 -5.35 15.67
CA ALA A 105 -5.86 -5.69 15.29
C ALA A 105 -5.69 -5.88 13.77
N TRP A 106 -6.65 -6.51 13.11
CA TRP A 106 -6.68 -6.68 11.66
C TRP A 106 -6.69 -5.33 10.93
N VAL A 107 -7.61 -4.44 11.30
CA VAL A 107 -7.75 -3.10 10.68
C VAL A 107 -6.51 -2.23 10.94
N LEU A 108 -6.01 -2.21 12.18
CA LEU A 108 -4.79 -1.47 12.53
C LEU A 108 -3.54 -2.04 11.85
N GLY A 109 -3.45 -3.36 11.72
CA GLY A 109 -2.37 -4.04 11.01
C GLY A 109 -2.30 -3.59 9.55
N GLN A 110 -3.45 -3.54 8.87
CA GLN A 110 -3.51 -3.01 7.51
C GLN A 110 -3.10 -1.54 7.45
N ALA A 111 -3.62 -0.69 8.34
CA ALA A 111 -3.28 0.73 8.42
C ALA A 111 -1.77 0.96 8.61
N LEU A 112 -1.15 0.21 9.51
CA LEU A 112 0.30 0.31 9.77
C LEU A 112 1.12 -0.06 8.53
N VAL A 113 0.78 -1.18 7.89
CA VAL A 113 1.48 -1.65 6.69
C VAL A 113 1.42 -0.60 5.59
N VAL A 114 0.25 -0.05 5.28
CA VAL A 114 0.11 0.94 4.20
C VAL A 114 0.81 2.26 4.53
N VAL A 115 0.86 2.69 5.80
CA VAL A 115 1.62 3.88 6.21
C VAL A 115 3.12 3.68 6.02
N VAL A 116 3.65 2.53 6.44
CA VAL A 116 5.07 2.20 6.23
C VAL A 116 5.39 2.15 4.73
N LEU A 117 4.54 1.53 3.92
CA LEU A 117 4.70 1.49 2.47
C LEU A 117 4.65 2.89 1.84
N ALA A 118 3.71 3.74 2.25
CA ALA A 118 3.60 5.12 1.79
C ALA A 118 4.88 5.93 2.09
N GLU A 119 5.44 5.80 3.30
CA GLU A 119 6.69 6.47 3.69
C GLU A 119 7.89 5.97 2.86
N LEU A 120 7.99 4.66 2.62
CA LEU A 120 9.05 4.08 1.78
C LEU A 120 8.94 4.55 0.32
N GLN A 121 7.72 4.54 -0.24
CA GLN A 121 7.43 5.02 -1.59
C GLN A 121 7.77 6.50 -1.74
N TRP A 122 7.34 7.33 -0.79
CA TRP A 122 7.62 8.76 -0.76
C TRP A 122 9.11 9.07 -0.67
N THR A 123 9.82 8.38 0.23
CA THR A 123 11.28 8.50 0.38
C THR A 123 11.99 8.11 -0.92
N GLY A 124 11.58 7.00 -1.53
CA GLY A 124 12.11 6.55 -2.82
C GLY A 124 11.90 7.58 -3.94
N LEU A 125 10.71 8.20 -4.00
CA LEU A 125 10.40 9.26 -4.98
C LEU A 125 11.26 10.50 -4.76
N ARG A 126 11.45 10.97 -3.52
CA ARG A 126 12.28 12.15 -3.23
C ARG A 126 13.73 11.92 -3.64
N ARG A 127 14.35 10.82 -3.18
CA ARG A 127 15.77 10.54 -3.41
C ARG A 127 16.13 10.37 -4.89
N THR A 128 15.23 9.77 -5.66
CA THR A 128 15.44 9.60 -7.11
C THR A 128 15.18 10.90 -7.90
N ARG A 129 14.46 11.89 -7.34
CA ARG A 129 14.33 13.24 -7.93
C ARG A 129 15.64 14.02 -7.78
N ASP A 130 16.24 13.96 -6.59
CA ASP A 130 17.48 14.68 -6.27
C ASP A 130 18.64 14.22 -7.17
N VAL A 131 18.75 12.91 -7.43
CA VAL A 131 19.77 12.34 -8.34
C VAL A 131 19.62 12.86 -9.78
N VAL A 132 18.38 12.92 -10.30
CA VAL A 132 18.12 13.44 -11.66
C VAL A 132 18.40 14.94 -11.74
N GLY A 133 18.11 15.69 -10.67
CA GLY A 133 18.45 17.11 -10.57
C GLY A 133 19.95 17.38 -10.60
N ALA A 134 20.71 16.65 -9.78
CA ALA A 134 22.18 16.76 -9.71
C ALA A 134 22.86 16.35 -11.03
N ALA A 135 22.38 15.29 -11.70
CA ALA A 135 22.91 14.88 -13.00
C ALA A 135 22.69 15.97 -14.07
N ARG A 136 21.55 16.66 -14.04
CA ARG A 136 21.25 17.76 -14.98
C ARG A 136 22.12 18.98 -14.74
N SER A 137 22.46 19.32 -13.49
CA SER A 137 23.34 20.46 -13.21
C SER A 137 24.79 20.22 -13.63
N VAL A 138 25.27 18.98 -13.60
CA VAL A 138 26.63 18.62 -14.07
C VAL A 138 26.74 18.66 -15.60
N VAL A 139 25.65 18.40 -16.33
CA VAL A 139 25.67 18.41 -17.80
C VAL A 139 25.54 19.83 -18.38
N VAL A 140 24.99 20.78 -17.61
CA VAL A 140 24.67 22.14 -18.08
C VAL A 140 25.66 23.20 -17.55
N GLY A 141 26.50 22.87 -16.57
CA GLY A 141 27.55 23.75 -16.03
C GLY A 141 28.93 23.40 -16.56
#